data_AF-A0A7Y7NB28-F1
#
_entry.id   AF-A0A7Y7NB28-F1
#
_cell.length_a   1.000
_cell.length_b   1.000
_cell.length_c   1.000
_cell.angle_alpha   90.00
_cell.angle_beta   90.00
_cell.angle_gamma   90.00
#
_symmetry.space_group_name_H-M   'P 1'
#
loop_
_entity.id
_entity.type
_entity.pdbx_description
1 polymer ?
#
loop_
_entity_poly.entity_id
_entity_poly.type
_entity_poly.pdbx_seq_one_letter_code
_entity_poly.pdbx_strand_id
1 'polypeptide(L)'
;MKELKPAILFYVIFTIICGGIYPALVTGIAYAIFPKQAQGSFITDKSGREIGSGLIGQPFSTPRYLWPRPSATSDFPYNPMASGGSNSDPTNPDFIKTVRERVKALRDTGISGGIPADLVETSASGLDPHITPESARLQIPRVAKARGMSEEA
;
A
#
# COMPACT_ATOMS: atom_id res chain seq x y z
N MET A 1 -28.07 39.33 -19.05
CA MET A 1 -28.75 38.13 -19.60
C MET A 1 -28.11 37.57 -20.88
N LYS A 2 -27.48 38.39 -21.75
CA LYS A 2 -26.86 37.89 -23.01
C LYS A 2 -25.75 36.84 -22.79
N GLU A 3 -24.98 36.96 -21.72
CA GLU A 3 -23.91 36.00 -21.38
C GLU A 3 -24.39 34.75 -20.64
N LEU A 4 -25.63 34.72 -20.15
CA LEU A 4 -26.11 33.59 -19.35
C LEU A 4 -26.28 32.32 -20.20
N LYS A 5 -26.79 32.48 -21.42
CA LYS A 5 -26.98 31.39 -22.38
C LYS A 5 -25.65 30.74 -22.80
N PRO A 6 -24.63 31.48 -23.28
CA PRO A 6 -23.34 30.87 -23.61
C PRO A 6 -22.65 30.27 -22.37
N ALA A 7 -22.75 30.89 -21.19
CA ALA A 7 -22.17 30.33 -19.97
C ALA A 7 -22.76 28.96 -19.60
N ILE A 8 -24.10 28.83 -19.62
CA ILE A 8 -24.77 27.55 -19.35
C ILE A 8 -24.40 26.51 -20.42
N LEU A 9 -24.35 26.91 -21.69
CA LEU A 9 -23.98 26.02 -22.78
C LEU A 9 -22.56 25.47 -22.61
N PHE A 10 -21.58 26.33 -22.32
CA PHE A 10 -20.21 25.90 -22.06
C PHE A 10 -20.11 24.99 -20.85
N TYR A 11 -20.81 25.32 -19.76
CA TYR A 11 -20.87 24.45 -18.59
C TYR A 11 -21.35 23.04 -18.96
N VAL A 12 -22.49 22.93 -19.65
CA VAL A 12 -23.04 21.62 -20.05
C VAL A 12 -22.10 20.87 -21.00
N ILE A 13 -21.53 21.56 -21.99
CA ILE A 13 -20.58 20.95 -22.93
C ILE A 13 -19.37 20.38 -22.19
N PHE A 14 -18.74 21.17 -21.31
CA PHE A 14 -17.58 20.70 -20.56
C PHE A 14 -17.93 19.63 -19.54
N THR A 15 -19.12 19.64 -18.93
CA THR A 15 -19.58 18.53 -18.10
C THR A 15 -19.69 17.23 -18.91
N ILE A 16 -20.25 17.28 -20.11
CA ILE A 16 -20.36 16.08 -20.98
C ILE A 16 -18.98 15.60 -21.42
N ILE A 17 -18.11 16.53 -21.83
CA ILE A 17 -16.77 16.19 -22.31
C ILE A 17 -15.92 15.61 -21.16
N CYS A 18 -15.79 16.33 -20.05
CA CYS A 18 -14.90 15.95 -18.94
C CYS A 18 -15.49 14.85 -18.04
N GLY A 19 -16.81 14.79 -17.89
CA GLY A 19 -17.49 13.82 -17.02
C GLY A 19 -18.02 12.58 -17.74
N GLY A 20 -18.16 12.62 -19.06
CA GLY A 20 -18.70 11.52 -19.86
C GLY A 20 -17.71 11.01 -20.91
N ILE A 21 -17.44 11.83 -21.94
CA ILE A 21 -16.65 11.41 -23.11
C ILE A 21 -15.22 11.03 -22.70
N TYR A 22 -14.56 11.87 -21.91
CA TYR A 22 -13.19 11.64 -21.46
C TYR A 22 -13.04 10.35 -20.63
N PRO A 23 -13.78 10.13 -19.51
CA PRO A 23 -13.63 8.91 -18.74
C PRO A 23 -14.05 7.66 -19.52
N ALA A 24 -15.06 7.75 -20.41
CA ALA A 24 -15.45 6.62 -21.26
C ALA A 24 -14.34 6.21 -22.24
N LEU A 25 -13.71 7.19 -22.91
CA LEU A 25 -12.58 6.94 -23.82
C LEU A 25 -11.38 6.36 -23.07
N VAL A 26 -10.99 6.97 -21.95
CA VAL A 26 -9.86 6.50 -21.13
C VAL A 26 -10.11 5.08 -20.64
N THR A 27 -11.32 4.79 -20.13
CA THR A 27 -11.70 3.46 -19.67
C THR A 27 -11.69 2.44 -20.81
N GLY A 28 -12.30 2.76 -21.95
CA GLY A 28 -12.32 1.87 -23.12
C GLY A 28 -10.91 1.51 -23.60
N ILE A 29 -10.02 2.50 -23.70
CA ILE A 29 -8.62 2.28 -24.09
C ILE A 29 -7.89 1.45 -23.03
N ALA A 30 -8.07 1.75 -21.75
CA ALA A 30 -7.41 1.03 -20.65
C ALA A 30 -7.81 -0.45 -20.63
N TYR A 31 -9.10 -0.78 -20.80
CA TYR A 31 -9.55 -2.17 -20.87
C TYR A 31 -9.10 -2.88 -22.15
N ALA A 32 -8.97 -2.18 -23.27
CA ALA A 32 -8.52 -2.77 -24.53
C ALA A 32 -7.01 -3.10 -24.53
N ILE A 33 -6.18 -2.20 -23.98
CA ILE A 33 -4.71 -2.31 -24.06
C ILE A 33 -4.09 -2.88 -22.78
N PHE A 34 -4.66 -2.57 -21.61
CA PHE A 34 -4.12 -2.93 -20.29
C PHE A 34 -5.20 -3.54 -19.36
N PRO A 35 -5.90 -4.61 -19.78
CA PRO A 35 -7.04 -5.15 -19.04
C PRO A 35 -6.70 -5.55 -17.60
N LYS A 36 -5.50 -6.12 -17.37
CA LYS A 36 -5.07 -6.54 -16.03
C LYS A 36 -4.91 -5.36 -15.08
N GLN A 37 -4.30 -4.27 -15.55
CA GLN A 37 -4.07 -3.06 -14.76
C GLN A 37 -5.36 -2.27 -14.55
N ALA A 38 -6.19 -2.16 -15.60
CA ALA A 38 -7.50 -1.50 -15.53
C ALA A 38 -8.44 -2.16 -14.52
N GLN A 39 -8.32 -3.48 -14.34
CA GLN A 39 -9.07 -4.23 -13.34
C GLN A 39 -8.43 -4.19 -11.94
N GLY A 40 -7.32 -3.49 -11.73
CA GLY A 40 -6.69 -3.35 -10.41
C GLY A 40 -5.52 -4.29 -10.12
N SER A 41 -5.00 -4.99 -11.13
CA SER A 41 -3.83 -5.88 -11.03
C SER A 41 -3.98 -6.99 -9.98
N PHE A 42 -5.17 -7.58 -9.90
CA PHE A 42 -5.45 -8.68 -8.97
C PHE A 42 -4.55 -9.90 -9.20
N ILE A 43 -4.24 -10.57 -8.09
CA ILE A 43 -3.49 -11.82 -8.02
C ILE A 43 -4.48 -12.90 -7.61
N THR A 44 -4.50 -14.00 -8.37
CA THR A 44 -5.36 -15.15 -8.14
C THR A 44 -4.56 -16.34 -7.63
N ASP A 45 -5.18 -17.12 -6.73
CA ASP A 45 -4.62 -18.40 -6.29
C ASP A 45 -4.84 -19.52 -7.33
N LYS A 46 -4.34 -20.73 -7.04
CA LYS A 46 -4.48 -21.89 -7.93
C LYS A 46 -5.94 -22.33 -8.16
N SER A 47 -6.86 -21.92 -7.28
CA SER A 47 -8.30 -22.17 -7.42
C SER A 47 -9.03 -21.06 -8.18
N GLY A 48 -8.32 -20.02 -8.63
CA GLY A 48 -8.90 -18.89 -9.35
C GLY A 48 -9.54 -17.83 -8.44
N ARG A 49 -9.36 -17.92 -7.12
CA ARG A 49 -9.87 -16.91 -6.18
C ARG A 49 -8.90 -15.74 -6.10
N GLU A 50 -9.43 -14.52 -6.14
CA GLU A 50 -8.67 -13.30 -5.92
C GLU A 50 -8.21 -13.22 -4.46
N ILE A 51 -6.90 -13.11 -4.25
CA ILE A 51 -6.27 -13.10 -2.92
C ILE A 51 -5.64 -11.75 -2.57
N GLY A 52 -5.64 -10.80 -3.50
CA GLY A 52 -5.06 -9.47 -3.32
C GLY A 52 -4.70 -8.82 -4.65
N SER A 53 -4.02 -7.69 -4.60
CA SER A 53 -3.49 -6.98 -5.77
C SER A 53 -1.98 -6.86 -5.68
N GLY A 54 -1.30 -6.81 -6.82
CA GLY A 54 0.13 -6.49 -6.86
C GLY A 54 0.47 -5.06 -6.40
N LEU A 55 -0.54 -4.22 -6.15
CA LEU A 55 -0.39 -2.82 -5.77
C LEU A 55 -0.75 -2.53 -4.30
N ILE A 56 -1.27 -3.51 -3.56
CA ILE A 56 -1.81 -3.29 -2.21
C ILE A 56 -1.18 -4.28 -1.22
N GLY A 57 -0.56 -3.72 -0.17
CA GLY A 57 -0.02 -4.51 0.94
C GLY A 57 -1.13 -5.10 1.82
N GLN A 58 -0.79 -6.13 2.59
CA GLN A 58 -1.69 -6.80 3.52
C GLN A 58 -1.05 -6.86 4.91
N PRO A 59 -1.84 -6.93 6.00
CA PRO A 59 -1.34 -6.86 7.36
C PRO A 59 -0.69 -8.18 7.82
N PHE A 60 0.41 -8.59 7.18
CA PHE A 60 1.14 -9.80 7.54
C PHE A 60 1.88 -9.62 8.86
N SER A 61 1.50 -10.41 9.87
CA SER A 61 2.12 -10.42 11.20
C SER A 61 2.72 -11.78 11.58
N THR A 62 2.47 -12.84 10.81
CA THR A 62 2.95 -14.19 11.18
C THR A 62 4.45 -14.34 10.91
N PRO A 63 5.20 -15.14 11.71
CA PRO A 63 6.65 -15.31 11.53
C PRO A 63 7.07 -15.96 10.20
N ARG A 64 6.13 -16.55 9.47
CA ARG A 64 6.36 -17.24 8.19
C ARG A 64 6.37 -16.29 6.99
N TYR A 65 5.92 -15.05 7.15
CA TYR A 65 5.89 -14.04 6.09
C TYR A 65 6.91 -12.93 6.36
N LEU A 66 7.30 -12.24 5.29
CA LEU A 66 7.92 -10.94 5.41
C LEU A 66 6.89 -9.99 6.03
N TRP A 67 7.31 -9.27 7.05
CA TRP A 67 6.51 -8.21 7.63
C TRP A 67 6.70 -6.98 6.75
N PRO A 68 5.60 -6.38 6.30
CA PRO A 68 5.65 -5.17 5.50
C PRO A 68 5.89 -3.98 6.41
N ARG A 69 5.90 -2.78 5.83
CA ARG A 69 5.96 -1.55 6.60
C ARG A 69 4.79 -1.47 7.58
N PRO A 70 4.91 -0.82 8.75
CA PRO A 70 3.76 -0.53 9.58
C PRO A 70 2.71 0.28 8.82
N SER A 71 1.43 0.04 9.10
CA SER A 71 0.31 0.83 8.55
C SER A 71 -0.44 1.53 9.68
N ALA A 72 -0.90 2.75 9.41
CA ALA A 72 -1.62 3.63 10.35
C ALA A 72 -3.05 3.95 9.87
N THR A 73 -3.63 3.09 9.02
CA THR A 73 -5.03 3.23 8.60
C THR A 73 -6.00 3.07 9.77
N SER A 74 -7.19 3.67 9.65
CA SER A 74 -8.25 3.52 10.66
C SER A 74 -8.81 2.09 10.71
N ASP A 75 -9.37 1.74 11.86
CA ASP A 75 -9.99 0.45 12.23
C ASP A 75 -9.01 -0.73 12.32
N PHE A 76 -8.23 -0.97 11.26
CA PHE A 76 -7.19 -2.01 11.22
C PHE A 76 -6.07 -1.64 10.24
N PRO A 77 -4.85 -2.19 10.39
CA PRO A 77 -3.74 -1.93 9.48
C PRO A 77 -4.03 -2.42 8.06
N TYR A 78 -3.56 -1.68 7.05
CA TYR A 78 -3.77 -1.98 5.63
C TYR A 78 -5.25 -1.98 5.19
N ASN A 79 -6.07 -1.11 5.78
CA ASN A 79 -7.48 -0.96 5.40
C ASN A 79 -7.63 -0.12 4.11
N PRO A 80 -8.03 -0.72 2.97
CA PRO A 80 -8.14 -0.01 1.69
C PRO A 80 -9.28 1.01 1.66
N MET A 81 -10.26 0.90 2.56
CA MET A 81 -11.36 1.87 2.68
C MET A 81 -10.94 3.12 3.45
N ALA A 82 -9.86 3.05 4.22
CA ALA A 82 -9.34 4.19 4.97
C ALA A 82 -8.30 4.98 4.16
N SER A 83 -7.33 4.30 3.54
CA SER A 83 -6.22 4.88 2.76
C SER A 83 -5.65 6.19 3.37
N GLY A 84 -4.64 6.07 4.21
CA GLY A 84 -3.99 7.21 4.83
C GLY A 84 -2.81 6.82 5.69
N GLY A 85 -2.00 7.80 6.07
CA GLY A 85 -0.78 7.61 6.85
C GLY A 85 -0.84 8.24 8.23
N SER A 86 0.22 8.02 9.01
CA SER A 86 0.45 8.75 10.26
C SER A 86 0.84 10.19 9.94
N ASN A 87 0.08 11.17 10.46
CA ASN A 87 0.38 12.60 10.36
C ASN A 87 1.13 13.13 11.59
N SER A 88 1.84 12.26 12.31
CA SER A 88 2.63 12.63 13.48
C SER A 88 3.94 13.32 13.10
N ASP A 89 4.26 14.41 13.79
CA ASP A 89 5.54 15.11 13.68
C ASP A 89 6.70 14.30 14.31
N PRO A 90 7.94 14.37 13.80
CA PRO A 90 9.12 13.71 14.37
C PRO A 90 9.40 14.01 15.85
N THR A 91 8.96 15.15 16.35
CA THR A 91 9.11 15.59 17.75
C THR A 91 7.97 15.13 18.65
N ASN A 92 6.92 14.50 18.10
CA ASN A 92 5.80 14.00 18.87
C ASN A 92 6.24 12.84 19.80
N PRO A 93 6.04 12.95 21.12
CA PRO A 93 6.47 11.92 22.08
C PRO A 93 5.82 10.54 21.82
N ASP A 94 4.56 10.50 21.36
CA ASP A 94 3.86 9.24 21.08
C ASP A 94 4.40 8.55 19.82
N PHE A 95 4.82 9.34 18.82
CA PHE A 95 5.50 8.81 17.63
C PHE A 95 6.84 8.18 18.02
N ILE A 96 7.66 8.92 18.77
CA ILE A 96 8.96 8.43 19.22
C ILE A 96 8.80 7.16 20.06
N LYS A 97 7.80 7.11 20.95
CA LYS A 97 7.47 5.91 21.74
C LYS A 97 7.10 4.73 20.84
N THR A 98 6.20 4.93 19.89
CA THR A 98 5.76 3.88 18.94
C THR A 98 6.93 3.33 18.12
N VAL A 99 7.82 4.20 17.63
CA VAL A 99 9.01 3.76 16.87
C VAL A 99 9.94 2.95 17.77
N ARG A 100 10.19 3.38 19.02
CA ARG A 100 11.01 2.60 19.97
C ARG A 100 10.43 1.22 20.24
N GLU A 101 9.11 1.12 20.40
CA GLU A 101 8.43 -0.17 20.61
C GLU A 101 8.59 -1.11 19.41
N ARG A 102 8.45 -0.59 18.19
CA ARG A 102 8.67 -1.35 16.95
C ARG A 102 10.13 -1.79 16.80
N VAL A 103 11.07 -0.88 17.06
CA VAL A 103 12.51 -1.20 17.09
C VAL A 103 12.77 -2.35 18.06
N LYS A 104 12.25 -2.26 19.30
CA LYS A 104 12.40 -3.31 20.30
C LYS A 104 11.82 -4.64 19.81
N ALA A 105 10.60 -4.65 19.27
CA ALA A 105 9.97 -5.86 18.74
C ALA A 105 10.80 -6.53 17.64
N LEU A 106 11.46 -5.74 16.77
CA LEU A 106 12.38 -6.27 15.76
C LEU A 106 13.69 -6.79 16.36
N ARG A 107 14.22 -6.14 17.41
CA ARG A 107 15.39 -6.67 18.14
C ARG A 107 15.09 -8.02 18.78
N ASP A 108 13.88 -8.18 19.32
CA ASP A 108 13.45 -9.42 19.97
C ASP A 108 13.36 -10.59 18.97
N THR A 109 13.32 -10.34 17.65
CA THR A 109 13.44 -11.38 16.61
C THR A 109 14.89 -11.76 16.29
N GLY A 110 15.89 -11.16 16.95
CA GLY A 110 17.32 -11.41 16.74
C GLY A 110 17.99 -10.46 15.74
N ILE A 111 17.31 -9.42 15.24
CA ILE A 111 17.91 -8.45 14.32
C ILE A 111 18.91 -7.57 15.09
N SER A 112 20.19 -7.62 14.70
CA SER A 112 21.27 -6.77 15.23
C SER A 112 21.71 -5.73 14.19
N GLY A 113 22.42 -4.67 14.60
CA GLY A 113 22.90 -3.63 13.68
C GLY A 113 21.85 -2.57 13.31
N GLY A 114 22.03 -1.84 12.20
CA GLY A 114 21.07 -0.83 11.74
C GLY A 114 19.70 -1.43 11.41
N ILE A 115 18.61 -0.79 11.84
CA ILE A 115 17.24 -1.15 11.41
C ILE A 115 16.80 -0.08 10.40
N PRO A 116 16.49 -0.45 9.15
CA PRO A 116 16.01 0.49 8.16
C PRO A 116 14.67 1.11 8.57
N ALA A 117 14.46 2.36 8.15
CA ALA A 117 13.30 3.15 8.55
C ALA A 117 11.96 2.55 8.08
N ASP A 118 11.92 1.90 6.91
CA ASP A 118 10.70 1.31 6.35
C ASP A 118 10.11 0.18 7.22
N LEU A 119 10.90 -0.49 8.06
CA LEU A 119 10.39 -1.51 9.00
C LEU A 119 9.75 -0.93 10.27
N VAL A 120 10.01 0.33 10.59
CA VAL A 120 9.60 0.95 11.87
C VAL A 120 8.70 2.17 11.68
N GLU A 121 8.81 2.84 10.53
CA GLU A 121 8.00 3.99 10.14
C GLU A 121 6.89 3.60 9.18
N THR A 122 5.73 4.22 9.38
CA THR A 122 4.54 3.97 8.56
C THR A 122 4.68 4.57 7.17
N SER A 123 4.01 3.98 6.18
CA SER A 123 3.89 4.59 4.85
C SER A 123 2.86 5.73 4.84
N ALA A 124 2.97 6.62 3.84
CA ALA A 124 2.05 7.75 3.68
C ALA A 124 0.65 7.33 3.21
N SER A 125 0.54 6.28 2.40
CA SER A 125 -0.75 5.75 1.93
C SER A 125 -1.39 4.78 2.92
N GLY A 126 -0.61 4.20 3.82
CA GLY A 126 -1.04 3.12 4.70
C GLY A 126 -1.26 1.77 3.99
N LEU A 127 -1.02 1.69 2.68
CA LEU A 127 -1.27 0.50 1.83
C LEU A 127 -0.03 0.02 1.07
N ASP A 128 1.15 0.55 1.40
CA ASP A 128 2.41 0.30 0.70
C ASP A 128 2.75 -1.21 0.63
N PRO A 129 2.79 -1.82 -0.57
CA PRO A 129 3.15 -3.23 -0.72
C PRO A 129 4.67 -3.46 -0.69
N HIS A 130 5.48 -2.40 -0.59
CA HIS A 130 6.93 -2.50 -0.78
C HIS A 130 7.71 -2.32 0.52
N ILE A 131 8.84 -3.02 0.58
CA ILE A 131 9.95 -2.78 1.51
C ILE A 131 11.24 -2.78 0.71
N THR A 132 12.27 -2.14 1.22
CA THR A 132 13.60 -2.18 0.61
C THR A 132 14.18 -3.59 0.64
N PRO A 133 15.07 -3.94 -0.30
CA PRO A 133 15.77 -5.23 -0.27
C PRO A 133 16.59 -5.45 1.01
N GLU A 134 17.11 -4.38 1.63
CA GLU A 134 17.80 -4.47 2.92
C GLU A 134 16.87 -4.95 4.04
N SER A 135 15.69 -4.34 4.13
CA SER A 135 14.64 -4.73 5.09
C SER A 135 14.09 -6.12 4.87
N ALA A 136 14.02 -6.57 3.62
CA ALA A 136 13.69 -7.96 3.32
C ALA A 136 14.78 -8.92 3.81
N ARG A 137 16.06 -8.60 3.58
CA ARG A 137 17.21 -9.44 3.98
C ARG A 137 17.31 -9.61 5.49
N LEU A 138 17.08 -8.56 6.27
CA LEU A 138 17.10 -8.63 7.74
C LEU A 138 16.05 -9.61 8.31
N GLN A 139 15.01 -9.91 7.54
CA GLN A 139 13.94 -10.82 7.97
C GLN A 139 14.16 -12.27 7.53
N ILE A 140 15.17 -12.56 6.69
CA ILE A 140 15.44 -13.89 6.16
C ILE A 140 15.61 -14.94 7.28
N PRO A 141 16.46 -14.74 8.31
CA PRO A 141 16.67 -15.77 9.33
C PRO A 141 15.39 -16.18 10.05
N ARG A 142 14.53 -15.20 10.38
CA ARG A 142 13.23 -15.41 11.01
C ARG A 142 12.30 -16.22 10.11
N VAL A 143 12.19 -15.83 8.84
CA VAL A 143 11.28 -16.46 7.87
C VAL A 143 11.75 -17.87 7.51
N ALA A 144 13.05 -18.06 7.27
CA ALA A 144 13.66 -19.35 6.96
C ALA A 144 13.41 -20.35 8.09
N LYS A 145 13.68 -19.95 9.34
CA LYS A 145 13.41 -20.76 10.53
C LYS A 145 11.92 -21.14 10.66
N ALA A 146 11.01 -20.19 10.46
CA ALA A 146 9.56 -20.44 10.53
C ALA A 146 9.04 -21.31 9.37
N ARG A 147 9.79 -21.41 8.27
CA ARG A 147 9.46 -22.24 7.10
C ARG A 147 10.16 -23.60 7.10
N GLY A 148 11.15 -23.82 7.96
CA GLY A 148 12.00 -25.01 7.92
C GLY A 148 12.86 -25.07 6.66
N MET A 149 13.33 -23.92 6.17
CA MET A 149 14.15 -23.78 4.97
C MET A 149 15.52 -23.19 5.32
N SER A 150 16.52 -23.34 4.44
CA SER A 150 17.79 -22.63 4.56
C SER A 150 17.63 -21.14 4.20
N GLU A 151 18.60 -20.32 4.62
CA GLU A 151 18.57 -18.87 4.33
C GLU A 151 18.91 -18.56 2.87
N GLU A 152 19.57 -19.50 2.18
CA GLU A 152 20.02 -19.38 0.78
C GLU A 152 19.05 -19.99 -0.25
N ALA A 153 17.96 -20.62 0.18
CA ALA A 153 16.99 -21.33 -0.69
C ALA A 153 15.96 -20.38 -1.33
#